data_AF-A0A496PX74-F1
#
_entry.id   AF-A0A496PX74-F1
#
_cell.length_a   1.000
_cell.length_b   1.000
_cell.length_c   1.000
_cell.angle_alpha   90.00
_cell.angle_beta   90.00
_cell.angle_gamma   90.00
#
_symmetry.space_group_name_H-M   'P 1'
#
loop_
_entity.id
_entity.type
_entity.pdbx_description
1 polymer ?
#
loop_
_entity_poly.entity_id
_entity_poly.type
_entity_poly.pdbx_seq_one_letter_code
_entity_poly.pdbx_strand_id
1 'polypeptide(L)'
;PAFEWPVLIRNGKGWIPNQEDSYIRPFPSQLMAGAYRDSSTKLHSSAPLSSILQWNFENTDYGPFDAAEATTGFNYTGASWDYPKPLIEFLCYEPGIEAVAPDIEPTVFLPSGQTVFRNDWSFASPGHRYLLFQGVAEAPNHEHYEHLSFILQAENQMMSSDSGYSRGSYGEAIRTEWYRTAEAHNVVMVDGQAPMDRGRDLTPESSHRLVSPFFACEMKTAPYADGGTHRRLIAFLDQQWYGIVDRVDLPGEGEITVVMHGGRAQLEQVGNQSLWSYEDDVYGPAATLGQWFFGEGFQFEEKPGELTYIKGDYSAFPYWVNTRTGKSALSLSILEPVSSPDLPADFSTDSIGDCRIAVRGSTTRIMANGSGVRWMQGDIESDGMLAVVWMNETAPSRFAMAGGGYLRQADRFSVELSSSAAIVVEVGSEADSMTVHLSEDQEINAKISANGLSWEGPLKPGRQEVSLTRQ
;
A
#
# COMPACT_ATOMS: atom_id res chain seq x y z
N PRO A 1 -22.09 -0.03 -7.17
CA PRO A 1 -23.03 0.34 -6.09
C PRO A 1 -22.28 0.81 -4.84
N ALA A 2 -22.85 1.65 -3.96
CA ALA A 2 -22.13 2.14 -2.76
C ALA A 2 -21.61 0.99 -1.86
N PHE A 3 -22.29 -0.15 -1.86
CA PHE A 3 -21.96 -1.33 -1.05
C PHE A 3 -20.83 -2.20 -1.62
N GLU A 4 -20.30 -1.90 -2.81
CA GLU A 4 -19.10 -2.58 -3.33
C GLU A 4 -17.82 -1.99 -2.70
N TRP A 5 -17.82 -0.70 -2.35
CA TRP A 5 -16.64 -0.02 -1.82
C TRP A 5 -16.10 -0.67 -0.53
N PRO A 6 -16.92 -0.99 0.50
CA PRO A 6 -16.43 -1.68 1.69
C PRO A 6 -15.79 -3.03 1.40
N VAL A 7 -16.30 -3.75 0.39
CA VAL A 7 -15.73 -5.04 -0.04
C VAL A 7 -14.40 -4.83 -0.77
N LEU A 8 -14.23 -3.74 -1.51
CA LEU A 8 -12.96 -3.42 -2.16
C LEU A 8 -11.87 -3.10 -1.14
N ILE A 9 -12.20 -2.35 -0.09
CA ILE A 9 -11.21 -1.83 0.87
C ILE A 9 -11.00 -2.67 2.14
N ARG A 10 -11.80 -3.70 2.39
CA ARG A 10 -11.63 -4.55 3.58
C ARG A 10 -10.23 -5.20 3.66
N ASN A 11 -9.68 -5.36 4.85
CA ASN A 11 -8.50 -6.21 5.03
C ASN A 11 -8.85 -7.71 4.94
N GLY A 12 -7.88 -8.59 5.17
CA GLY A 12 -8.06 -10.06 5.13
C GLY A 12 -9.00 -10.62 6.20
N LYS A 13 -9.33 -9.81 7.21
CA LYS A 13 -10.30 -10.12 8.28
C LYS A 13 -11.68 -9.50 8.06
N GLY A 14 -11.90 -8.80 6.95
CA GLY A 14 -13.19 -8.19 6.65
C GLY A 14 -13.44 -6.85 7.32
N TRP A 15 -12.39 -6.19 7.83
CA TRP A 15 -12.51 -4.88 8.46
C TRP A 15 -12.27 -3.76 7.47
N ILE A 16 -13.15 -2.76 7.51
CA ILE A 16 -12.90 -1.42 6.96
C ILE A 16 -11.81 -0.76 7.84
N PRO A 17 -10.85 -0.03 7.23
CA PRO A 17 -9.76 0.65 7.92
C PRO A 17 -10.21 1.69 8.95
N ASN A 18 -9.33 2.00 9.91
CA ASN A 18 -9.50 3.02 10.94
C ASN A 18 -9.02 4.42 10.48
N GLN A 19 -9.26 4.78 9.22
CA GLN A 19 -8.86 6.06 8.65
C GLN A 19 -9.89 7.16 8.92
N GLU A 20 -9.46 8.41 8.86
CA GLU A 20 -10.24 9.57 9.27
C GLU A 20 -10.72 9.42 10.73
N ASP A 21 -11.82 10.07 11.13
CA ASP A 21 -12.48 9.79 12.42
C ASP A 21 -13.21 8.42 12.44
N SER A 22 -12.46 7.34 12.21
CA SER A 22 -12.97 5.97 12.22
C SER A 22 -12.19 5.04 13.15
N TYR A 23 -12.92 4.03 13.62
CA TYR A 23 -12.36 2.81 14.20
C TYR A 23 -12.33 1.75 13.09
N ILE A 24 -11.71 0.59 13.32
CA ILE A 24 -11.98 -0.55 12.44
C ILE A 24 -13.49 -0.88 12.51
N ARG A 25 -14.08 -1.29 11.39
CA ARG A 25 -15.52 -1.61 11.31
C ARG A 25 -15.77 -2.89 10.51
N PRO A 26 -16.70 -3.76 10.93
CA PRO A 26 -17.27 -4.72 10.01
C PRO A 26 -18.24 -3.97 9.07
N PHE A 27 -18.44 -4.50 7.86
CA PHE A 27 -19.51 -4.06 6.98
C PHE A 27 -20.67 -5.07 7.05
N PRO A 28 -21.83 -4.73 7.63
CA PRO A 28 -22.99 -5.63 7.73
C PRO A 28 -23.71 -5.77 6.38
N SER A 29 -23.00 -6.29 5.38
CA SER A 29 -23.41 -6.44 3.99
C SER A 29 -24.60 -7.37 3.80
N GLN A 30 -24.80 -8.32 4.71
CA GLN A 30 -25.95 -9.24 4.72
C GLN A 30 -27.29 -8.52 4.83
N LEU A 31 -27.33 -7.33 5.43
CA LEU A 31 -28.55 -6.54 5.57
C LEU A 31 -29.10 -6.03 4.22
N MET A 32 -28.25 -5.98 3.20
CA MET A 32 -28.60 -5.50 1.87
C MET A 32 -28.50 -6.59 0.79
N ALA A 33 -27.90 -7.74 1.09
CA ALA A 33 -27.64 -8.80 0.11
C ALA A 33 -28.92 -9.20 -0.65
N GLY A 34 -30.05 -9.35 0.05
CA GLY A 34 -31.35 -9.68 -0.57
C GLY A 34 -31.82 -8.71 -1.66
N ALA A 35 -31.55 -7.42 -1.50
CA ALA A 35 -31.93 -6.39 -2.47
C ALA A 35 -31.11 -6.46 -3.78
N TYR A 36 -30.01 -7.23 -3.80
CA TYR A 36 -29.05 -7.31 -4.90
C TYR A 36 -29.01 -8.71 -5.55
N ARG A 37 -30.04 -9.55 -5.38
CA ARG A 37 -30.12 -10.91 -5.95
C ARG A 37 -29.88 -10.98 -7.45
N ASP A 38 -30.43 -10.02 -8.19
CA ASP A 38 -30.36 -9.97 -9.65
C ASP A 38 -29.39 -8.88 -10.15
N SER A 39 -28.65 -8.24 -9.25
CA SER A 39 -27.72 -7.17 -9.63
C SER A 39 -26.37 -7.76 -10.02
N SER A 40 -25.89 -7.42 -11.21
CA SER A 40 -24.50 -7.68 -11.58
C SER A 40 -23.54 -6.85 -10.71
N THR A 41 -22.30 -7.30 -10.62
CA THR A 41 -21.23 -6.59 -9.92
C THR A 41 -19.97 -6.61 -10.75
N LYS A 42 -19.09 -5.64 -10.50
CA LYS A 42 -17.73 -5.67 -11.03
C LYS A 42 -16.81 -6.59 -10.23
N LEU A 43 -17.24 -7.11 -9.08
CA LEU A 43 -16.42 -7.93 -8.18
C LEU A 43 -16.36 -9.40 -8.57
N HIS A 44 -17.23 -9.84 -9.48
CA HIS A 44 -17.27 -11.22 -9.93
C HIS A 44 -17.69 -11.33 -11.40
N SER A 45 -17.08 -12.24 -12.15
CA SER A 45 -17.39 -12.52 -13.55
C SER A 45 -18.83 -12.99 -13.83
N SER A 46 -19.53 -13.55 -12.84
CA SER A 46 -20.81 -14.23 -13.05
C SER A 46 -21.76 -14.21 -11.85
N ALA A 47 -21.24 -14.24 -10.61
CA ALA A 47 -22.09 -14.18 -9.42
C ALA A 47 -22.75 -12.79 -9.26
N PRO A 48 -23.99 -12.71 -8.74
CA PRO A 48 -24.63 -11.44 -8.44
C PRO A 48 -23.97 -10.77 -7.24
N LEU A 49 -24.17 -9.45 -7.11
CA LEU A 49 -23.66 -8.67 -5.98
C LEU A 49 -24.14 -9.23 -4.62
N SER A 50 -25.36 -9.76 -4.54
CA SER A 50 -25.88 -10.41 -3.34
C SER A 50 -24.95 -11.49 -2.77
N SER A 51 -24.39 -12.35 -3.63
CA SER A 51 -23.47 -13.42 -3.23
C SER A 51 -22.17 -12.90 -2.65
N ILE A 52 -21.66 -11.78 -3.21
CA ILE A 52 -20.43 -11.14 -2.74
C ILE A 52 -20.66 -10.43 -1.40
N LEU A 53 -21.82 -9.79 -1.24
CA LEU A 53 -22.23 -9.18 0.02
C LEU A 53 -22.43 -10.26 1.10
N GLN A 54 -23.01 -11.41 0.75
CA GLN A 54 -23.14 -12.53 1.68
C GLN A 54 -21.77 -13.11 2.08
N TRP A 55 -20.87 -13.29 1.11
CA TRP A 55 -19.50 -13.70 1.38
C TRP A 55 -18.75 -12.75 2.31
N ASN A 56 -18.88 -11.43 2.09
CA ASN A 56 -18.24 -10.44 2.94
C ASN A 56 -18.66 -10.61 4.41
N PHE A 57 -19.95 -10.81 4.66
CA PHE A 57 -20.49 -11.00 6.00
C PHE A 57 -19.97 -12.29 6.65
N GLU A 58 -20.02 -13.41 5.95
CA GLU A 58 -19.57 -14.71 6.48
C GLU A 58 -18.06 -14.79 6.70
N ASN A 59 -17.31 -13.97 5.97
CA ASN A 59 -15.86 -13.90 6.05
C ASN A 59 -15.43 -12.60 6.74
N THR A 60 -16.03 -12.24 7.87
CA THR A 60 -15.57 -11.13 8.70
C THR A 60 -15.30 -11.63 10.12
N ASP A 61 -14.14 -11.28 10.66
CA ASP A 61 -13.80 -11.55 12.05
C ASP A 61 -14.55 -10.56 12.96
N TYR A 62 -15.58 -11.05 13.66
CA TYR A 62 -16.36 -10.23 14.59
C TYR A 62 -15.77 -10.16 16.01
N GLY A 63 -14.70 -10.92 16.29
CA GLY A 63 -14.11 -11.08 17.62
C GLY A 63 -13.82 -9.76 18.35
N PRO A 64 -13.12 -8.78 17.73
CA PRO A 64 -12.85 -7.49 18.39
C PRO A 64 -14.12 -6.72 18.77
N PHE A 65 -15.16 -6.80 17.95
CA PHE A 65 -16.42 -6.08 18.17
C PHE A 65 -17.25 -6.75 19.25
N ASP A 66 -17.29 -8.07 19.28
CA ASP A 66 -17.97 -8.83 20.32
C ASP A 66 -17.28 -8.64 21.69
N ALA A 67 -15.94 -8.61 21.72
CA ALA A 67 -15.17 -8.31 22.94
C ALA A 67 -15.44 -6.88 23.45
N ALA A 68 -15.49 -5.90 22.54
CA ALA A 68 -15.83 -4.52 22.87
C ALA A 68 -17.29 -4.39 23.36
N GLU A 69 -18.24 -5.07 22.72
CA GLU A 69 -19.65 -5.10 23.14
C GLU A 69 -19.81 -5.74 24.52
N ALA A 70 -19.12 -6.85 24.79
CA ALA A 70 -19.15 -7.51 26.10
C ALA A 70 -18.57 -6.62 27.22
N THR A 71 -17.56 -5.81 26.91
CA THR A 71 -16.88 -4.95 27.90
C THR A 71 -17.62 -3.63 28.13
N THR A 72 -18.13 -3.03 27.06
CA THR A 72 -18.63 -1.64 27.08
C THR A 72 -20.15 -1.54 26.93
N GLY A 73 -20.81 -2.59 26.43
CA GLY A 73 -22.20 -2.56 25.98
C GLY A 73 -22.41 -1.86 24.63
N PHE A 74 -21.35 -1.38 23.97
CA PHE A 74 -21.43 -0.76 22.65
C PHE A 74 -21.08 -1.75 21.54
N ASN A 75 -22.04 -1.99 20.65
CA ASN A 75 -21.88 -2.81 19.47
C ASN A 75 -21.29 -2.02 18.28
N TYR A 76 -20.98 -2.74 17.19
CA TYR A 76 -20.30 -2.17 16.02
C TYR A 76 -21.09 -1.09 15.26
N THR A 77 -22.38 -0.88 15.56
CA THR A 77 -23.23 0.08 14.81
C THR A 77 -23.00 1.52 15.22
N GLY A 78 -22.43 1.77 16.40
CA GLY A 78 -22.32 3.11 16.98
C GLY A 78 -23.65 3.69 17.49
N ALA A 79 -24.74 2.92 17.46
CA ALA A 79 -26.08 3.33 17.86
C ALA A 79 -26.72 2.30 18.82
N SER A 80 -25.94 1.72 19.73
CA SER A 80 -26.35 0.56 20.54
C SER A 80 -27.54 0.81 21.47
N TRP A 81 -27.88 2.07 21.75
CA TRP A 81 -29.04 2.44 22.55
C TRP A 81 -30.33 2.62 21.73
N ASP A 82 -30.20 2.83 20.42
CA ASP A 82 -31.31 3.24 19.55
C ASP A 82 -31.61 2.20 18.47
N TYR A 83 -30.62 1.43 18.06
CA TYR A 83 -30.70 0.50 16.94
C TYR A 83 -31.01 -0.93 17.43
N PRO A 84 -32.19 -1.50 17.09
CA PRO A 84 -32.57 -2.85 17.49
C PRO A 84 -31.85 -3.90 16.61
N LYS A 85 -30.52 -3.97 16.71
CA LYS A 85 -29.62 -4.78 15.88
C LYS A 85 -30.15 -6.21 15.63
N PRO A 86 -30.48 -7.02 16.66
CA PRO A 86 -30.91 -8.40 16.43
C PRO A 86 -32.20 -8.50 15.61
N LEU A 87 -33.13 -7.55 15.76
CA LEU A 87 -34.38 -7.56 15.01
C LEU A 87 -34.14 -7.18 13.54
N ILE A 88 -33.32 -6.16 13.27
CA ILE A 88 -33.01 -5.75 11.89
C ILE A 88 -32.19 -6.82 11.18
N GLU A 89 -31.17 -7.39 11.84
CA GLU A 89 -30.42 -8.52 11.29
C GLU A 89 -31.33 -9.70 10.98
N PHE A 90 -32.25 -10.05 11.87
CA PHE A 90 -33.21 -11.14 11.63
C PHE A 90 -34.15 -10.87 10.44
N LEU A 91 -34.64 -9.64 10.28
CA LEU A 91 -35.59 -9.28 9.21
C LEU A 91 -34.92 -9.16 7.84
N CYS A 92 -33.65 -8.78 7.79
CA CYS A 92 -32.93 -8.52 6.55
C CYS A 92 -32.03 -9.69 6.11
N TYR A 93 -31.68 -10.60 7.02
CA TYR A 93 -30.82 -11.73 6.68
C TYR A 93 -31.53 -12.76 5.81
N GLU A 94 -30.89 -13.13 4.70
CA GLU A 94 -31.42 -14.09 3.74
C GLU A 94 -30.47 -15.29 3.61
N PRO A 95 -30.62 -16.34 4.46
CA PRO A 95 -29.69 -17.47 4.53
C PRO A 95 -29.62 -18.34 3.27
N GLY A 96 -30.52 -18.13 2.31
CA GLY A 96 -30.53 -18.85 1.04
C GLY A 96 -29.64 -18.22 -0.05
N ILE A 97 -28.96 -17.11 0.23
CA ILE A 97 -27.98 -16.53 -0.69
C ILE A 97 -26.67 -17.28 -0.54
N GLU A 98 -26.11 -17.78 -1.62
CA GLU A 98 -24.80 -18.43 -1.62
C GLU A 98 -23.69 -17.37 -1.47
N ALA A 99 -22.79 -17.56 -0.51
CA ALA A 99 -21.58 -16.76 -0.35
C ALA A 99 -20.55 -17.12 -1.42
N VAL A 100 -20.15 -16.14 -2.23
CA VAL A 100 -19.11 -16.32 -3.26
C VAL A 100 -18.05 -15.22 -3.12
N ALA A 101 -16.77 -15.61 -3.09
CA ALA A 101 -15.65 -14.66 -3.04
C ALA A 101 -15.53 -13.86 -4.36
N PRO A 102 -15.02 -12.62 -4.33
CA PRO A 102 -14.68 -11.92 -5.56
C PRO A 102 -13.68 -12.71 -6.43
N ASP A 103 -13.78 -12.59 -7.76
CA ASP A 103 -12.86 -13.23 -8.73
C ASP A 103 -12.07 -12.23 -9.60
N ILE A 104 -12.20 -10.94 -9.29
CA ILE A 104 -11.39 -9.89 -9.93
C ILE A 104 -9.98 -9.80 -9.36
N GLU A 105 -9.13 -9.09 -10.10
CA GLU A 105 -7.81 -8.64 -9.65
C GLU A 105 -7.89 -8.06 -8.22
N PRO A 106 -7.23 -8.67 -7.22
CA PRO A 106 -7.30 -8.22 -5.84
C PRO A 106 -6.66 -6.85 -5.60
N THR A 107 -5.67 -6.46 -6.40
CA THR A 107 -5.13 -5.10 -6.38
C THR A 107 -6.07 -4.15 -7.12
N VAL A 108 -6.62 -3.15 -6.40
CA VAL A 108 -7.66 -2.27 -6.93
C VAL A 108 -7.30 -0.80 -6.79
N PHE A 109 -7.42 -0.05 -7.89
CA PHE A 109 -7.25 1.41 -7.94
C PHE A 109 -8.62 2.09 -7.92
N LEU A 110 -8.95 2.83 -6.85
CA LEU A 110 -10.25 3.45 -6.70
C LEU A 110 -10.26 4.90 -7.20
N PRO A 111 -11.33 5.34 -7.91
CA PRO A 111 -11.46 6.73 -8.33
C PRO A 111 -11.50 7.75 -7.18
N SER A 112 -11.84 7.31 -5.96
CA SER A 112 -11.82 8.15 -4.76
C SER A 112 -10.41 8.61 -4.38
N GLY A 113 -9.37 7.92 -4.87
CA GLY A 113 -7.98 8.15 -4.51
C GLY A 113 -7.36 7.08 -3.62
N GLN A 114 -8.17 6.14 -3.11
CA GLN A 114 -7.68 4.96 -2.41
C GLN A 114 -7.15 3.92 -3.39
N THR A 115 -6.12 3.19 -2.97
CA THR A 115 -5.63 2.00 -3.69
C THR A 115 -5.35 0.89 -2.72
N VAL A 116 -5.78 -0.32 -3.05
CA VAL A 116 -5.52 -1.50 -2.24
C VAL A 116 -4.58 -2.40 -2.99
N PHE A 117 -3.42 -2.68 -2.42
CA PHE A 117 -2.51 -3.71 -2.87
C PHE A 117 -2.81 -4.98 -2.10
N ARG A 118 -3.38 -6.00 -2.78
CA ARG A 118 -3.76 -7.28 -2.19
C ARG A 118 -3.34 -8.42 -3.09
N ASN A 119 -2.97 -9.57 -2.53
CA ASN A 119 -2.57 -10.76 -3.31
C ASN A 119 -3.72 -11.72 -3.63
N ASP A 120 -4.71 -11.86 -2.74
CA ASP A 120 -5.86 -12.73 -2.94
C ASP A 120 -7.09 -12.24 -2.17
N TRP A 121 -8.23 -12.92 -2.26
CA TRP A 121 -9.44 -12.61 -1.49
C TRP A 121 -9.64 -13.55 -0.28
N SER A 122 -8.59 -14.25 0.16
CA SER A 122 -8.71 -15.23 1.24
C SER A 122 -9.04 -14.57 2.59
N PHE A 123 -9.82 -15.27 3.41
CA PHE A 123 -10.20 -14.83 4.74
C PHE A 123 -9.28 -15.42 5.79
N ALA A 124 -8.76 -14.56 6.69
CA ALA A 124 -7.96 -14.95 7.83
C ALA A 124 -6.80 -15.92 7.47
N SER A 125 -6.18 -15.72 6.31
CA SER A 125 -5.00 -16.47 5.86
C SER A 125 -3.71 -15.75 6.25
N PRO A 126 -2.74 -16.43 6.89
CA PRO A 126 -1.43 -15.82 7.16
C PRO A 126 -0.72 -15.34 5.89
N GLY A 127 -0.91 -16.05 4.77
CA GLY A 127 -0.36 -15.68 3.46
C GLY A 127 -1.03 -14.47 2.80
N HIS A 128 -2.15 -13.97 3.34
CA HIS A 128 -2.79 -12.76 2.83
C HIS A 128 -1.90 -11.54 3.08
N ARG A 129 -1.83 -10.66 2.09
CA ARG A 129 -1.08 -9.41 2.12
C ARG A 129 -2.02 -8.29 1.70
N TYR A 130 -2.08 -7.23 2.50
CA TYR A 130 -2.93 -6.08 2.24
C TYR A 130 -2.22 -4.80 2.64
N LEU A 131 -2.14 -3.85 1.71
CA LEU A 131 -1.77 -2.47 2.00
C LEU A 131 -2.80 -1.54 1.37
N LEU A 132 -3.34 -0.62 2.17
CA LEU A 132 -4.19 0.47 1.68
C LEU A 132 -3.35 1.73 1.56
N PHE A 133 -3.30 2.30 0.36
CA PHE A 133 -2.63 3.55 0.05
C PHE A 133 -3.67 4.67 -0.06
N GLN A 134 -3.63 5.59 0.89
CA GLN A 134 -4.59 6.68 1.03
C GLN A 134 -4.18 7.88 0.20
N GLY A 135 -5.16 8.48 -0.47
CA GLY A 135 -4.95 9.71 -1.24
C GLY A 135 -6.28 10.27 -1.65
N VAL A 136 -7.18 10.44 -0.68
CA VAL A 136 -8.53 10.96 -0.88
C VAL A 136 -8.51 12.47 -0.67
N ALA A 137 -9.36 13.21 -1.41
CA ALA A 137 -9.53 14.64 -1.17
C ALA A 137 -10.13 14.89 0.22
N GLU A 138 -9.60 15.88 0.93
CA GLU A 138 -10.02 16.23 2.29
C GLU A 138 -11.49 16.70 2.29
N ALA A 139 -12.28 16.10 3.18
CA ALA A 139 -13.62 16.56 3.50
C ALA A 139 -13.56 17.58 4.66
N PRO A 140 -14.53 18.51 4.79
CA PRO A 140 -14.49 19.53 5.84
C PRO A 140 -14.97 19.03 7.22
N ASN A 141 -15.17 17.72 7.39
CA ASN A 141 -15.65 17.14 8.64
C ASN A 141 -15.15 15.70 8.77
N HIS A 142 -14.79 15.34 10.00
CA HIS A 142 -14.25 14.03 10.37
C HIS A 142 -12.88 13.72 9.73
N GLU A 143 -12.18 14.74 9.24
CA GLU A 143 -10.93 14.65 8.51
C GLU A 143 -9.70 14.44 9.39
N HIS A 144 -8.71 13.73 8.87
CA HIS A 144 -7.34 13.56 9.35
C HIS A 144 -6.33 14.04 8.30
N TYR A 145 -5.13 14.46 8.73
CA TYR A 145 -4.08 14.91 7.81
C TYR A 145 -3.24 13.73 7.30
N GLU A 146 -3.87 12.86 6.52
CA GLU A 146 -3.33 11.55 6.15
C GLU A 146 -3.08 11.38 4.64
N HIS A 147 -2.89 12.48 3.91
CA HIS A 147 -2.56 12.43 2.50
C HIS A 147 -1.32 11.58 2.23
N LEU A 148 -1.45 10.65 1.28
CA LEU A 148 -0.40 9.73 0.86
C LEU A 148 0.02 8.76 1.99
N SER A 149 -0.75 8.65 3.09
CA SER A 149 -0.53 7.65 4.14
C SER A 149 -0.79 6.23 3.63
N PHE A 150 -0.40 5.24 4.42
CA PHE A 150 -0.77 3.86 4.17
C PHE A 150 -0.93 3.08 5.47
N ILE A 151 -1.67 1.98 5.40
CA ILE A 151 -1.75 0.97 6.45
C ILE A 151 -1.51 -0.42 5.89
N LEU A 152 -1.05 -1.35 6.72
CA LEU A 152 -0.66 -2.71 6.35
C LEU A 152 -1.37 -3.75 7.24
N GLN A 153 -1.89 -4.81 6.61
CA GLN A 153 -2.34 -6.02 7.29
C GLN A 153 -1.74 -7.23 6.57
N ALA A 154 -1.06 -8.09 7.31
CA ALA A 154 -0.48 -9.34 6.80
C ALA A 154 -0.33 -10.33 7.96
N GLU A 155 -0.13 -11.62 7.68
CA GLU A 155 0.07 -12.63 8.74
C GLU A 155 -1.08 -12.66 9.76
N ASN A 156 -2.29 -12.31 9.30
CA ASN A 156 -3.48 -12.10 10.14
C ASN A 156 -3.36 -11.03 11.24
N GLN A 157 -2.36 -10.15 11.18
CA GLN A 157 -2.11 -9.07 12.14
C GLN A 157 -2.22 -7.69 11.48
N MET A 158 -2.75 -6.71 12.22
CA MET A 158 -2.71 -5.29 11.88
C MET A 158 -1.30 -4.77 12.17
N MET A 159 -0.63 -4.30 11.12
CA MET A 159 0.78 -3.91 11.17
C MET A 159 0.91 -2.39 11.07
N SER A 160 1.63 -1.88 10.06
CA SER A 160 1.75 -0.43 9.82
C SER A 160 0.39 0.26 9.89
N SER A 161 0.28 1.30 10.72
CA SER A 161 -1.02 1.76 11.21
C SER A 161 -1.29 3.23 10.96
N ASP A 162 -2.56 3.54 10.81
CA ASP A 162 -3.15 4.84 11.15
C ASP A 162 -3.42 4.84 12.66
N SER A 163 -3.21 5.98 13.34
CA SER A 163 -3.47 6.11 14.78
C SER A 163 -4.93 5.92 15.17
N GLY A 164 -5.87 6.07 14.24
CA GLY A 164 -7.31 5.90 14.44
C GLY A 164 -8.01 7.16 14.93
N TYR A 165 -9.32 7.07 15.17
CA TYR A 165 -10.16 8.22 15.50
C TYR A 165 -9.71 9.04 16.73
N SER A 166 -9.86 8.46 17.92
CA SER A 166 -9.62 9.10 19.23
C SER A 166 -9.80 8.05 20.32
N ARG A 167 -9.47 8.38 21.57
CA ARG A 167 -9.67 7.48 22.72
C ARG A 167 -11.14 7.09 22.91
N GLY A 168 -12.07 8.02 22.70
CA GLY A 168 -13.47 7.82 23.00
C GLY A 168 -14.45 8.57 22.11
N SER A 169 -14.15 9.82 21.73
CA SER A 169 -15.10 10.68 21.03
C SER A 169 -14.46 11.85 20.28
N TYR A 170 -15.26 12.45 19.39
CA TYR A 170 -14.89 13.63 18.59
C TYR A 170 -14.39 14.83 19.41
N GLY A 171 -15.00 15.07 20.57
CA GLY A 171 -14.78 16.30 21.35
C GLY A 171 -13.55 16.27 22.26
N GLU A 172 -12.78 15.19 22.27
CA GLU A 172 -11.60 15.08 23.13
C GLU A 172 -10.43 15.89 22.56
N ALA A 173 -9.72 16.61 23.43
CA ALA A 173 -8.58 17.43 23.03
C ALA A 173 -7.50 16.60 22.32
N ILE A 174 -7.26 15.36 22.79
CA ILE A 174 -6.27 14.44 22.22
C ILE A 174 -6.52 14.15 20.74
N ARG A 175 -7.78 14.20 20.27
CA ARG A 175 -8.08 14.05 18.83
C ARG A 175 -7.36 15.12 18.02
N THR A 176 -7.45 16.38 18.47
CA THR A 176 -6.83 17.51 17.76
C THR A 176 -5.35 17.70 18.07
N GLU A 177 -4.89 17.22 19.22
CA GLU A 177 -3.49 17.31 19.67
C GLU A 177 -2.62 16.17 19.11
N TRP A 178 -3.22 15.03 18.76
CA TRP A 178 -2.53 13.84 18.27
C TRP A 178 -3.21 13.20 17.07
N TYR A 179 -4.33 12.49 17.26
CA TYR A 179 -4.87 11.54 16.27
C TYR A 179 -5.09 12.14 14.87
N ARG A 180 -5.60 13.38 14.81
CA ARG A 180 -5.84 14.09 13.54
C ARG A 180 -4.57 14.64 12.89
N THR A 181 -3.51 14.84 13.66
CA THR A 181 -2.28 15.53 13.22
C THR A 181 -1.48 14.65 12.28
N ALA A 182 -0.75 15.24 11.34
CA ALA A 182 0.05 14.50 10.35
C ALA A 182 1.06 13.52 10.98
N GLU A 183 1.66 13.87 12.13
CA GLU A 183 2.63 13.01 12.82
C GLU A 183 2.01 11.70 13.34
N ALA A 184 0.68 11.61 13.46
CA ALA A 184 -0.03 10.40 13.84
C ALA A 184 -0.22 9.40 12.67
N HIS A 185 0.33 9.70 11.48
CA HIS A 185 0.12 8.93 10.25
C HIS A 185 1.44 8.57 9.56
N ASN A 186 1.42 7.56 8.69
CA ASN A 186 2.57 7.17 7.87
C ASN A 186 2.78 8.13 6.70
N VAL A 187 3.13 9.39 6.96
CA VAL A 187 3.23 10.47 5.94
C VAL A 187 4.64 11.05 5.84
N VAL A 188 4.85 11.93 4.87
CA VAL A 188 6.03 12.80 4.81
C VAL A 188 5.59 14.23 5.06
N MET A 189 6.12 14.85 6.11
CA MET A 189 5.82 16.23 6.48
C MET A 189 6.93 17.16 6.00
N VAL A 190 6.58 18.43 5.79
CA VAL A 190 7.53 19.54 5.57
C VAL A 190 7.23 20.63 6.58
N ASP A 191 8.21 20.97 7.42
CA ASP A 191 8.08 21.96 8.49
C ASP A 191 6.85 21.69 9.40
N GLY A 192 6.61 20.40 9.68
CA GLY A 192 5.48 19.91 10.48
C GLY A 192 4.12 19.92 9.78
N GLN A 193 4.04 20.27 8.49
CA GLN A 193 2.81 20.27 7.70
C GLN A 193 2.69 19.01 6.84
N ALA A 194 1.46 18.48 6.72
CA ALA A 194 1.14 17.39 5.81
C ALA A 194 1.14 17.85 4.34
N PRO A 195 1.26 16.91 3.38
CA PRO A 195 0.78 17.15 2.04
C PRO A 195 -0.73 17.44 2.06
N MET A 196 -1.23 18.18 1.08
CA MET A 196 -2.64 18.60 1.01
C MET A 196 -3.19 18.48 -0.42
N ASP A 197 -4.48 18.74 -0.61
CA ASP A 197 -5.06 18.79 -1.94
C ASP A 197 -4.54 19.97 -2.79
N ARG A 198 -4.46 19.77 -4.12
CA ARG A 198 -4.22 20.88 -5.07
C ARG A 198 -5.38 21.87 -5.13
N GLY A 199 -6.57 21.42 -4.74
CA GLY A 199 -7.78 22.21 -4.66
C GLY A 199 -8.88 21.41 -3.96
N ARG A 200 -9.84 22.11 -3.36
CA ARG A 200 -10.93 21.48 -2.63
C ARG A 200 -11.65 20.43 -3.48
N ASP A 201 -11.93 19.27 -2.88
CA ASP A 201 -12.62 18.14 -3.51
C ASP A 201 -11.88 17.57 -4.74
N LEU A 202 -10.58 17.84 -4.89
CA LEU A 202 -9.74 17.30 -5.96
C LEU A 202 -8.81 16.22 -5.41
N THR A 203 -9.15 14.97 -5.72
CA THR A 203 -8.34 13.80 -5.37
C THR A 203 -6.88 13.98 -5.84
N PRO A 204 -5.88 13.68 -4.99
CA PRO A 204 -4.48 13.58 -5.37
C PRO A 204 -4.25 12.86 -6.71
N GLU A 205 -3.40 13.45 -7.55
CA GLU A 205 -3.08 12.90 -8.86
C GLU A 205 -2.44 11.53 -8.70
N SER A 206 -2.98 10.53 -9.40
CA SER A 206 -2.47 9.17 -9.44
C SER A 206 -1.93 8.86 -10.83
N SER A 207 -0.80 8.15 -10.91
CA SER A 207 -0.17 7.76 -12.17
C SER A 207 0.61 6.46 -12.04
N HIS A 208 1.08 5.92 -13.17
CA HIS A 208 1.89 4.70 -13.23
C HIS A 208 1.22 3.49 -12.55
N ARG A 209 -0.10 3.37 -12.71
CA ARG A 209 -0.88 2.22 -12.25
C ARG A 209 -0.54 1.00 -13.09
N LEU A 210 -0.11 -0.07 -12.44
CA LEU A 210 0.18 -1.33 -13.10
C LEU A 210 -0.10 -2.48 -12.14
N VAL A 211 -0.64 -3.58 -12.68
CA VAL A 211 -0.78 -4.86 -11.98
C VAL A 211 -0.25 -5.99 -12.85
N SER A 212 0.53 -6.87 -12.25
CA SER A 212 1.04 -8.12 -12.81
C SER A 212 1.07 -9.21 -11.72
N PRO A 213 1.28 -10.49 -12.09
CA PRO A 213 1.32 -11.59 -11.12
C PRO A 213 2.41 -11.49 -10.04
N PHE A 214 3.39 -10.60 -10.17
CA PHE A 214 4.48 -10.46 -9.20
C PHE A 214 4.84 -9.00 -8.88
N PHE A 215 4.16 -8.04 -9.50
CA PHE A 215 4.44 -6.63 -9.29
C PHE A 215 3.17 -5.81 -9.52
N ALA A 216 2.83 -4.97 -8.55
CA ALA A 216 1.86 -3.91 -8.75
C ALA A 216 2.42 -2.59 -8.25
N CYS A 217 2.02 -1.46 -8.82
CA CYS A 217 2.43 -0.16 -8.30
C CYS A 217 1.41 0.95 -8.60
N GLU A 218 1.52 2.03 -7.84
CA GLU A 218 0.92 3.32 -8.14
C GLU A 218 1.78 4.43 -7.54
N MET A 219 1.85 5.56 -8.24
CA MET A 219 2.40 6.80 -7.71
C MET A 219 1.28 7.82 -7.45
N LYS A 220 1.30 8.47 -6.30
CA LYS A 220 0.43 9.61 -5.97
C LYS A 220 1.24 10.87 -5.73
N THR A 221 0.66 12.02 -6.08
CA THR A 221 1.29 13.34 -5.96
C THR A 221 0.40 14.32 -5.21
N ALA A 222 0.94 14.96 -4.17
CA ALA A 222 0.29 16.01 -3.41
C ALA A 222 1.24 17.20 -3.14
N PRO A 223 0.77 18.46 -3.23
CA PRO A 223 1.55 19.64 -2.83
C PRO A 223 1.62 19.82 -1.31
N TYR A 224 2.51 20.72 -0.87
CA TYR A 224 2.50 21.31 0.47
C TYR A 224 1.96 22.75 0.43
N ALA A 225 1.43 23.24 1.57
CA ALA A 225 0.81 24.57 1.67
C ALA A 225 1.74 25.72 1.29
N ASP A 226 3.00 25.68 1.74
CA ASP A 226 4.02 26.69 1.46
C ASP A 226 4.79 26.42 0.15
N GLY A 227 4.28 25.52 -0.68
CA GLY A 227 4.84 25.11 -1.95
C GLY A 227 5.78 23.91 -1.86
N GLY A 228 6.10 23.36 -3.02
CA GLY A 228 6.78 22.07 -3.13
C GLY A 228 5.79 20.91 -3.32
N THR A 229 6.34 19.73 -3.54
CA THR A 229 5.58 18.55 -3.96
C THR A 229 6.11 17.31 -3.28
N HIS A 230 5.19 16.46 -2.81
CA HIS A 230 5.44 15.09 -2.41
C HIS A 230 4.94 14.14 -3.50
N ARG A 231 5.81 13.23 -3.92
CA ARG A 231 5.48 12.08 -4.77
C ARG A 231 5.79 10.82 -3.98
N ARG A 232 4.78 9.99 -3.75
CA ARG A 232 4.94 8.66 -3.15
C ARG A 232 4.60 7.60 -4.16
N LEU A 233 5.53 6.69 -4.40
CA LEU A 233 5.30 5.48 -5.16
C LEU A 233 5.29 4.28 -4.21
N ILE A 234 4.22 3.50 -4.24
CA ILE A 234 4.16 2.20 -3.55
C ILE A 234 4.18 1.10 -4.60
N ALA A 235 5.05 0.11 -4.40
CA ALA A 235 5.13 -1.10 -5.19
C ALA A 235 4.91 -2.34 -4.31
N PHE A 236 4.07 -3.26 -4.78
CA PHE A 236 3.83 -4.56 -4.17
C PHE A 236 4.64 -5.62 -4.90
N LEU A 237 5.66 -6.16 -4.23
CA LEU A 237 6.78 -6.90 -4.81
C LEU A 237 6.64 -8.39 -4.49
N ASP A 238 6.68 -9.23 -5.53
CA ASP A 238 6.39 -10.67 -5.49
C ASP A 238 5.02 -11.03 -4.88
N GLN A 239 4.13 -10.05 -4.75
CA GLN A 239 2.92 -10.16 -3.94
C GLN A 239 3.18 -10.57 -2.47
N GLN A 240 4.35 -10.25 -1.93
CA GLN A 240 4.79 -10.66 -0.58
C GLN A 240 5.18 -9.48 0.32
N TRP A 241 5.82 -8.45 -0.24
CA TRP A 241 6.39 -7.33 0.51
C TRP A 241 6.26 -6.03 -0.29
N TYR A 242 6.56 -4.89 0.32
CA TYR A 242 6.29 -3.58 -0.25
C TYR A 242 7.54 -2.71 -0.32
N GLY A 243 7.70 -1.99 -1.42
CA GLY A 243 8.67 -0.91 -1.57
C GLY A 243 7.95 0.43 -1.64
N ILE A 244 8.40 1.41 -0.86
CA ILE A 244 7.82 2.75 -0.79
C ILE A 244 8.91 3.75 -1.10
N VAL A 245 8.75 4.48 -2.21
CA VAL A 245 9.68 5.53 -2.63
C VAL A 245 9.03 6.88 -2.42
N ASP A 246 9.65 7.71 -1.60
CA ASP A 246 9.23 9.08 -1.35
C ASP A 246 10.20 10.05 -2.00
N ARG A 247 9.66 10.96 -2.83
CA ARG A 247 10.38 12.10 -3.37
C ARG A 247 9.70 13.40 -2.93
N VAL A 248 10.45 14.23 -2.22
CA VAL A 248 10.06 15.59 -1.87
C VAL A 248 10.92 16.57 -2.64
N ASP A 249 10.29 17.57 -3.25
CA ASP A 249 10.94 18.69 -3.94
C ASP A 249 10.36 20.02 -3.42
N LEU A 250 11.23 20.89 -2.88
CA LEU A 250 10.85 22.15 -2.25
C LEU A 250 11.44 23.36 -2.99
N PRO A 251 10.77 24.52 -2.99
CA PRO A 251 11.32 25.76 -3.56
C PRO A 251 12.47 26.34 -2.72
N GLY A 252 12.53 26.00 -1.43
CA GLY A 252 13.52 26.46 -0.45
C GLY A 252 13.99 25.31 0.46
N GLU A 253 14.85 25.62 1.42
CA GLU A 253 15.19 24.64 2.46
C GLU A 253 14.00 24.51 3.43
N GLY A 254 13.67 23.28 3.80
CA GLY A 254 12.71 22.95 4.84
C GLY A 254 13.11 21.68 5.59
N GLU A 255 12.50 21.46 6.75
CA GLU A 255 12.62 20.21 7.50
C GLU A 255 11.68 19.17 6.90
N ILE A 256 12.25 18.11 6.32
CA ILE A 256 11.51 16.99 5.73
C ILE A 256 11.51 15.85 6.73
N THR A 257 10.33 15.39 7.13
CA THR A 257 10.16 14.37 8.17
C THR A 257 9.33 13.20 7.64
N VAL A 258 9.90 11.99 7.60
CA VAL A 258 9.19 10.75 7.24
C VAL A 258 8.78 10.02 8.52
N VAL A 259 7.48 9.83 8.70
CA VAL A 259 6.89 9.19 9.88
C VAL A 259 6.49 7.75 9.55
N MET A 260 6.82 6.80 10.44
CA MET A 260 6.52 5.39 10.27
C MET A 260 6.04 4.75 11.58
N HIS A 261 4.75 4.45 11.66
CA HIS A 261 4.05 3.73 12.72
C HIS A 261 3.95 2.25 12.36
N GLY A 262 4.41 1.39 13.27
CA GLY A 262 4.34 -0.07 13.14
C GLY A 262 3.18 -0.74 13.88
N GLY A 263 2.10 -0.02 14.17
CA GLY A 263 0.95 -0.60 14.86
C GLY A 263 1.19 -0.91 16.34
N ARG A 264 0.50 -1.93 16.84
CA ARG A 264 0.56 -2.37 18.25
C ARG A 264 1.75 -3.29 18.51
N ALA A 265 2.95 -2.84 18.16
CA ALA A 265 4.17 -3.65 18.21
C ALA A 265 5.21 -3.13 19.21
N GLN A 266 6.08 -4.03 19.64
CA GLN A 266 7.39 -3.64 20.19
C GLN A 266 8.35 -3.36 19.04
N LEU A 267 9.24 -2.40 19.22
CA LEU A 267 10.23 -2.01 18.22
C LEU A 267 11.64 -2.40 18.68
N GLU A 268 12.36 -3.11 17.84
CA GLU A 268 13.79 -3.37 17.99
C GLU A 268 14.54 -2.89 16.75
N GLN A 269 15.68 -2.22 16.93
CA GLN A 269 16.56 -1.84 15.83
C GLN A 269 17.77 -2.79 15.77
N VAL A 270 17.92 -3.48 14.63
CA VAL A 270 19.05 -4.37 14.34
C VAL A 270 19.81 -3.82 13.13
N GLY A 271 20.85 -3.02 13.38
CA GLY A 271 21.59 -2.35 12.31
C GLY A 271 20.73 -1.31 11.57
N ASN A 272 20.54 -1.51 10.26
CA ASN A 272 19.67 -0.67 9.41
C ASN A 272 18.22 -1.21 9.31
N GLN A 273 17.92 -2.31 10.00
CA GLN A 273 16.61 -2.92 10.06
C GLN A 273 15.89 -2.51 11.34
N SER A 274 14.59 -2.24 11.24
CA SER A 274 13.64 -2.15 12.33
C SER A 274 12.77 -3.40 12.31
N LEU A 275 12.64 -4.05 13.46
CA LEU A 275 11.77 -5.20 13.67
C LEU A 275 10.61 -4.76 14.55
N TRP A 276 9.41 -4.81 13.99
CA TRP A 276 8.17 -4.61 14.73
C TRP A 276 7.61 -5.97 15.13
N SER A 277 7.70 -6.31 16.41
CA SER A 277 7.23 -7.59 16.93
C SER A 277 5.85 -7.44 17.56
N TYR A 278 4.89 -8.19 17.04
CA TYR A 278 3.51 -8.21 17.52
C TYR A 278 3.31 -9.43 18.43
N GLU A 279 2.50 -9.27 19.46
CA GLU A 279 2.03 -10.37 20.30
C GLU A 279 0.67 -10.87 19.81
N ASP A 280 0.23 -12.02 20.33
CA ASP A 280 -1.17 -12.42 20.19
C ASP A 280 -2.06 -11.39 20.91
N ASP A 281 -2.92 -10.70 20.17
CA ASP A 281 -3.87 -9.74 20.71
C ASP A 281 -5.25 -9.90 20.07
N VAL A 282 -6.18 -8.99 20.40
CA VAL A 282 -7.54 -9.05 19.84
C VAL A 282 -7.56 -8.77 18.33
N TYR A 283 -6.49 -8.21 17.76
CA TYR A 283 -6.41 -7.78 16.36
C TYR A 283 -5.63 -8.74 15.47
N GLY A 284 -4.84 -9.66 16.03
CA GLY A 284 -4.12 -10.67 15.29
C GLY A 284 -3.24 -11.58 16.13
N PRO A 285 -2.67 -12.61 15.52
CA PRO A 285 -1.66 -13.43 16.17
C PRO A 285 -0.31 -12.69 16.23
N ALA A 286 0.65 -13.28 16.93
CA ALA A 286 2.04 -12.87 16.90
C ALA A 286 2.61 -12.95 15.48
N ALA A 287 3.30 -11.88 15.08
CA ALA A 287 3.91 -11.72 13.78
C ALA A 287 5.14 -10.81 13.89
N THR A 288 5.89 -10.65 12.80
CA THR A 288 6.96 -9.65 12.70
C THR A 288 6.83 -8.86 11.41
N LEU A 289 7.06 -7.56 11.47
CA LEU A 289 7.26 -6.73 10.29
C LEU A 289 8.73 -6.26 10.26
N GLY A 290 9.46 -6.69 9.24
CA GLY A 290 10.76 -6.11 8.91
C GLY A 290 10.58 -4.80 8.17
N GLN A 291 11.25 -3.76 8.63
CA GLN A 291 11.33 -2.46 7.96
C GLN A 291 12.78 -2.05 7.74
N TRP A 292 13.11 -1.63 6.54
CA TRP A 292 14.35 -0.92 6.24
C TRP A 292 14.03 0.47 5.75
N PHE A 293 14.80 1.45 6.20
CA PHE A 293 14.71 2.82 5.72
C PHE A 293 16.07 3.25 5.15
N PHE A 294 16.05 3.73 3.91
CA PHE A 294 17.23 4.23 3.23
C PHE A 294 16.97 5.68 2.82
N GLY A 295 17.86 6.59 3.24
CA GLY A 295 17.80 8.00 2.86
C GLY A 295 19.05 8.73 3.35
N GLU A 296 19.65 9.55 2.49
CA GLU A 296 20.85 10.32 2.86
C GLU A 296 20.50 11.41 3.88
N GLY A 297 21.30 11.56 4.94
CA GLY A 297 21.23 12.69 5.86
C GLY A 297 20.04 12.68 6.83
N PHE A 298 19.22 11.64 6.85
CA PHE A 298 18.14 11.49 7.81
C PHE A 298 18.67 11.12 9.21
N GLN A 299 18.12 11.78 10.22
CA GLN A 299 18.29 11.46 11.63
C GLN A 299 17.08 10.67 12.11
N PHE A 300 17.32 9.63 12.90
CA PHE A 300 16.29 8.73 13.40
C PHE A 300 15.99 9.07 14.85
N GLU A 301 14.70 9.26 15.15
CA GLU A 301 14.19 9.42 16.49
C GLU A 301 13.03 8.45 16.72
N GLU A 302 13.13 7.62 17.75
CA GLU A 302 12.01 6.81 18.22
C GLU A 302 11.15 7.68 19.14
N LYS A 303 9.84 7.72 18.87
CA LYS A 303 8.87 8.41 19.71
C LYS A 303 7.72 7.48 20.10
N PRO A 304 7.08 7.69 21.26
CA PRO A 304 5.82 7.05 21.59
C PRO A 304 4.64 7.82 21.02
N GLY A 305 3.68 7.12 20.40
CA GLY A 305 2.44 7.68 19.84
C GLY A 305 1.24 6.82 20.18
N GLU A 306 0.07 7.42 20.43
CA GLU A 306 -1.13 6.65 20.76
C GLU A 306 -1.79 6.06 19.51
N LEU A 307 -2.24 4.82 19.63
CA LEU A 307 -2.95 4.08 18.59
C LEU A 307 -4.23 3.51 19.15
N THR A 308 -5.32 3.58 18.38
CA THR A 308 -6.60 2.95 18.71
C THR A 308 -7.28 2.37 17.48
N TYR A 309 -7.65 1.09 17.57
CA TYR A 309 -8.46 0.45 16.52
C TYR A 309 -9.94 0.42 16.91
N ILE A 310 -10.26 0.37 18.20
CA ILE A 310 -11.62 0.37 18.73
C ILE A 310 -11.72 1.37 19.87
N LYS A 311 -12.88 2.03 19.96
CA LYS A 311 -13.21 2.97 21.03
C LYS A 311 -12.86 2.43 22.42
N GLY A 312 -12.03 3.17 23.15
CA GLY A 312 -11.61 2.84 24.51
C GLY A 312 -10.43 1.89 24.62
N ASP A 313 -10.02 1.22 23.52
CA ASP A 313 -8.76 0.45 23.45
C ASP A 313 -7.70 1.31 22.77
N TYR A 314 -6.97 2.07 23.59
CA TYR A 314 -5.85 2.89 23.16
C TYR A 314 -4.63 2.64 24.04
N SER A 315 -3.46 2.69 23.43
CA SER A 315 -2.17 2.64 24.14
C SER A 315 -1.11 3.36 23.31
N ALA A 316 -0.01 3.75 23.96
CA ALA A 316 1.15 4.28 23.27
C ALA A 316 2.03 3.15 22.75
N PHE A 317 2.49 3.28 21.51
CA PHE A 317 3.42 2.37 20.85
C PHE A 317 4.56 3.18 20.20
N PRO A 318 5.75 2.59 20.04
CA PRO A 318 6.85 3.27 19.37
C PRO A 318 6.51 3.54 17.89
N TYR A 319 7.04 4.63 17.35
CA TYR A 319 7.07 4.96 15.93
C TYR A 319 8.37 5.67 15.58
N TRP A 320 8.77 5.62 14.31
CA TRP A 320 9.95 6.33 13.82
C TRP A 320 9.60 7.71 13.28
N VAL A 321 10.43 8.68 13.63
CA VAL A 321 10.52 10.00 13.01
C VAL A 321 11.89 10.11 12.35
N ASN A 322 11.91 10.20 11.02
CA ASN A 322 13.13 10.34 10.25
C ASN A 322 13.20 11.76 9.67
N THR A 323 14.11 12.59 10.17
CA THR A 323 14.16 14.02 9.81
C THR A 323 15.44 14.40 9.09
N ARG A 324 15.34 15.25 8.07
CA ARG A 324 16.48 15.96 7.48
C ARG A 324 16.08 17.37 7.04
N THR A 325 17.05 18.27 6.98
CA THR A 325 16.85 19.59 6.34
C THR A 325 17.36 19.56 4.90
N GLY A 326 16.62 20.17 3.97
CA GLY A 326 17.09 20.32 2.59
C GLY A 326 16.02 20.88 1.65
N LYS A 327 16.40 21.02 0.37
CA LYS A 327 15.47 21.41 -0.70
C LYS A 327 14.78 20.22 -1.38
N SER A 328 15.28 19.03 -1.11
CA SER A 328 14.70 17.80 -1.62
C SER A 328 15.14 16.64 -0.75
N ALA A 329 14.35 15.58 -0.76
CA ALA A 329 14.72 14.30 -0.17
C ALA A 329 14.29 13.16 -1.09
N LEU A 330 15.07 12.09 -1.09
CA LEU A 330 14.64 10.79 -1.57
C LEU A 330 14.79 9.80 -0.41
N SER A 331 13.74 9.02 -0.16
CA SER A 331 13.82 7.85 0.71
C SER A 331 13.21 6.62 0.05
N LEU A 332 13.72 5.46 0.45
CA LEU A 332 13.19 4.15 0.11
C LEU A 332 12.93 3.40 1.41
N SER A 333 11.68 3.02 1.65
CA SER A 333 11.31 2.08 2.71
C SER A 333 10.98 0.72 2.11
N ILE A 334 11.42 -0.36 2.76
CA ILE A 334 11.03 -1.73 2.43
C ILE A 334 10.26 -2.29 3.62
N LEU A 335 9.09 -2.88 3.39
CA LEU A 335 8.23 -3.48 4.39
C LEU A 335 8.00 -4.96 4.07
N GLU A 336 8.51 -5.86 4.90
CA GLU A 336 8.39 -7.30 4.73
C GLU A 336 7.68 -7.94 5.94
N PRO A 337 6.39 -8.27 5.82
CA PRO A 337 5.67 -8.99 6.85
C PRO A 337 6.02 -10.48 6.81
N VAL A 338 6.29 -11.06 7.98
CA VAL A 338 6.61 -12.48 8.16
C VAL A 338 5.91 -13.06 9.39
N SER A 339 5.61 -14.35 9.34
CA SER A 339 5.03 -15.07 10.47
C SER A 339 6.05 -15.15 11.62
N SER A 340 5.61 -15.09 12.88
CA SER A 340 6.54 -15.31 14.00
C SER A 340 6.77 -16.83 14.16
N PRO A 341 8.03 -17.32 14.33
CA PRO A 341 9.26 -16.58 14.64
C PRO A 341 10.19 -16.37 13.43
N ASP A 342 9.67 -16.39 12.20
CA ASP A 342 10.48 -16.18 11.00
C ASP A 342 11.10 -14.79 11.02
N LEU A 343 12.28 -14.67 10.42
CA LEU A 343 12.97 -13.41 10.26
C LEU A 343 12.76 -12.86 8.84
N PRO A 344 12.54 -11.55 8.68
CA PRO A 344 12.54 -10.91 7.38
C PRO A 344 13.88 -11.10 6.64
N ALA A 345 13.87 -11.03 5.31
CA ALA A 345 15.05 -11.15 4.47
C ALA A 345 15.97 -9.94 4.62
N ASP A 346 17.29 -10.13 4.60
CA ASP A 346 18.23 -9.01 4.73
C ASP A 346 18.30 -8.13 3.47
N PHE A 347 18.24 -6.81 3.67
CA PHE A 347 18.53 -5.80 2.65
C PHE A 347 19.76 -4.98 3.02
N SER A 348 20.72 -4.94 2.10
CA SER A 348 21.96 -4.18 2.22
C SER A 348 21.99 -3.01 1.25
N THR A 349 22.66 -1.94 1.64
CA THR A 349 22.84 -0.76 0.79
C THR A 349 24.01 -0.95 -0.17
N ASP A 350 23.76 -0.77 -1.46
CA ASP A 350 24.81 -0.65 -2.48
C ASP A 350 25.25 0.82 -2.65
N SER A 351 24.31 1.77 -2.58
CA SER A 351 24.58 3.22 -2.56
C SER A 351 23.39 4.02 -2.02
N ILE A 352 23.67 5.13 -1.35
CA ILE A 352 22.67 6.11 -0.89
C ILE A 352 23.17 7.50 -1.25
N GLY A 353 22.28 8.32 -1.78
CA GLY A 353 22.50 9.73 -2.08
C GLY A 353 21.17 10.50 -2.13
N ASP A 354 21.25 11.83 -2.14
CA ASP A 354 20.11 12.76 -2.10
C ASP A 354 19.01 12.52 -3.14
N CYS A 355 19.36 11.94 -4.30
CA CYS A 355 18.43 11.68 -5.39
C CYS A 355 18.50 10.24 -5.91
N ARG A 356 19.32 9.36 -5.30
CA ARG A 356 19.64 8.03 -5.84
C ARG A 356 19.92 7.06 -4.70
N ILE A 357 19.17 5.96 -4.65
CA ILE A 357 19.35 4.89 -3.66
C ILE A 357 19.39 3.56 -4.42
N ALA A 358 20.33 2.70 -4.07
CA ALA A 358 20.36 1.33 -4.56
C ALA A 358 20.58 0.36 -3.40
N VAL A 359 19.77 -0.69 -3.38
CA VAL A 359 19.77 -1.71 -2.33
C VAL A 359 19.72 -3.10 -2.96
N ARG A 360 20.24 -4.06 -2.20
CA ARG A 360 20.38 -5.45 -2.60
C ARG A 360 19.84 -6.36 -1.51
N GLY A 361 18.85 -7.16 -1.88
CA GLY A 361 18.43 -8.36 -1.14
C GLY A 361 19.12 -9.61 -1.70
N SER A 362 18.74 -10.79 -1.20
CA SER A 362 19.32 -12.07 -1.61
C SER A 362 19.14 -12.37 -3.10
N THR A 363 17.93 -12.14 -3.64
CA THR A 363 17.54 -12.40 -5.03
C THR A 363 17.05 -11.15 -5.75
N THR A 364 17.10 -9.98 -5.13
CA THR A 364 16.49 -8.76 -5.68
C THR A 364 17.45 -7.59 -5.61
N ARG A 365 17.47 -6.77 -6.66
CA ARG A 365 18.09 -5.45 -6.64
C ARG A 365 17.04 -4.39 -6.88
N ILE A 366 17.11 -3.31 -6.11
CA ILE A 366 16.16 -2.20 -6.17
C ILE A 366 16.95 -0.91 -6.33
N MET A 367 16.50 -0.06 -7.24
CA MET A 367 17.00 1.30 -7.40
C MET A 367 15.83 2.27 -7.26
N ALA A 368 16.01 3.31 -6.45
CA ALA A 368 15.13 4.48 -6.42
C ALA A 368 15.90 5.68 -7.00
N ASN A 369 15.31 6.39 -7.95
CA ASN A 369 15.96 7.50 -8.64
C ASN A 369 15.03 8.71 -8.77
N GLY A 370 15.16 9.65 -7.84
CA GLY A 370 14.38 10.90 -7.83
C GLY A 370 14.85 11.94 -8.88
N SER A 371 15.97 11.70 -9.56
CA SER A 371 16.53 12.67 -10.53
C SER A 371 15.91 12.60 -11.92
N GLY A 372 15.30 11.47 -12.29
CA GLY A 372 14.82 11.21 -13.67
C GLY A 372 15.94 11.13 -14.71
N VAL A 373 17.20 11.14 -14.30
CA VAL A 373 18.38 11.02 -15.17
C VAL A 373 18.94 9.61 -15.04
N ARG A 374 19.27 8.98 -16.17
CA ARG A 374 19.90 7.65 -16.21
C ARG A 374 21.06 7.58 -15.21
N TRP A 375 21.00 6.55 -14.39
CA TRP A 375 21.97 6.30 -13.34
C TRP A 375 22.34 4.83 -13.33
N MET A 376 23.64 4.56 -13.36
CA MET A 376 24.18 3.22 -13.28
C MET A 376 24.66 2.91 -11.87
N GLN A 377 24.20 1.80 -11.30
CA GLN A 377 24.71 1.20 -10.09
C GLN A 377 25.05 -0.27 -10.37
N GLY A 378 26.34 -0.61 -10.31
CA GLY A 378 26.79 -1.96 -10.64
C GLY A 378 26.47 -2.29 -12.10
N ASP A 379 25.67 -3.34 -12.30
CA ASP A 379 25.22 -3.80 -13.61
C ASP A 379 23.85 -3.24 -14.03
N ILE A 380 23.15 -2.48 -13.17
CA ILE A 380 21.83 -1.93 -13.47
C ILE A 380 21.96 -0.45 -13.79
N GLU A 381 21.28 0.00 -14.84
CA GLU A 381 21.13 1.40 -15.19
C GLU A 381 19.65 1.75 -15.40
N SER A 382 19.16 2.80 -14.74
CA SER A 382 17.78 3.24 -14.93
C SER A 382 17.59 4.73 -14.70
N ASP A 383 16.57 5.31 -15.33
CA ASP A 383 16.04 6.65 -15.05
C ASP A 383 14.69 6.63 -14.30
N GLY A 384 14.14 5.46 -14.00
CA GLY A 384 12.84 5.32 -13.33
C GLY A 384 12.89 5.64 -11.85
N MET A 385 11.82 6.25 -11.33
CA MET A 385 11.66 6.51 -9.90
C MET A 385 11.84 5.24 -9.06
N LEU A 386 11.38 4.10 -9.58
CA LEU A 386 11.69 2.77 -9.05
C LEU A 386 12.12 1.85 -10.21
N ALA A 387 13.16 1.06 -10.00
CA ALA A 387 13.50 -0.09 -10.81
C ALA A 387 13.80 -1.31 -9.92
N VAL A 388 13.29 -2.47 -10.31
CA VAL A 388 13.46 -3.74 -9.58
C VAL A 388 13.91 -4.82 -10.55
N VAL A 389 14.94 -5.56 -10.16
CA VAL A 389 15.48 -6.70 -10.92
C VAL A 389 15.50 -7.92 -10.01
N TRP A 390 14.78 -8.97 -10.39
CA TRP A 390 14.83 -10.26 -9.71
C TRP A 390 15.82 -11.19 -10.40
N MET A 391 16.76 -11.70 -9.61
CA MET A 391 17.84 -12.60 -9.98
C MET A 391 17.45 -14.03 -9.59
N ASN A 392 17.52 -14.97 -10.54
CA ASN A 392 17.54 -16.40 -10.23
C ASN A 392 18.99 -16.86 -10.09
N GLU A 393 19.23 -18.12 -9.67
CA GLU A 393 20.58 -18.66 -9.42
C GLU A 393 21.59 -18.42 -10.55
N THR A 394 21.12 -18.37 -11.80
CA THR A 394 21.97 -18.26 -13.00
C THR A 394 21.75 -16.96 -13.79
N ALA A 395 20.55 -16.39 -13.77
CA ALA A 395 20.23 -15.19 -14.52
C ALA A 395 18.98 -14.46 -13.97
N PRO A 396 18.89 -13.14 -14.18
CA PRO A 396 17.66 -12.39 -13.98
C PRO A 396 16.56 -12.86 -14.92
N SER A 397 15.34 -12.98 -14.41
CA SER A 397 14.18 -13.40 -15.21
C SER A 397 13.02 -12.40 -15.19
N ARG A 398 13.02 -11.45 -14.24
CA ARG A 398 11.93 -10.48 -14.08
C ARG A 398 12.50 -9.09 -13.85
N PHE A 399 11.85 -8.11 -14.44
CA PHE A 399 12.23 -6.70 -14.40
C PHE A 399 10.97 -5.86 -14.19
N ALA A 400 11.06 -4.83 -13.35
CA ALA A 400 10.03 -3.83 -13.21
C ALA A 400 10.66 -2.45 -13.18
N MET A 401 9.96 -1.47 -13.76
CA MET A 401 10.32 -0.06 -13.69
C MET A 401 9.05 0.77 -13.59
N ALA A 402 9.07 1.82 -12.78
CA ALA A 402 7.98 2.79 -12.70
C ALA A 402 8.52 4.22 -12.65
N GLY A 403 7.84 5.14 -13.34
CA GLY A 403 8.23 6.53 -13.42
C GLY A 403 9.50 6.77 -14.25
N GLY A 404 9.79 5.92 -15.25
CA GLY A 404 10.97 6.01 -16.10
C GLY A 404 10.72 5.58 -17.54
N GLY A 405 11.71 5.80 -18.39
CA GLY A 405 11.72 5.38 -19.79
C GLY A 405 12.89 4.47 -20.15
N TYR A 406 13.79 4.18 -19.21
CA TYR A 406 14.98 3.38 -19.46
C TYR A 406 15.31 2.46 -18.28
N LEU A 407 15.47 1.18 -18.56
CA LEU A 407 16.07 0.21 -17.65
C LEU A 407 16.98 -0.72 -18.44
N ARG A 408 18.21 -0.88 -17.99
CA ARG A 408 19.19 -1.82 -18.55
C ARG A 408 19.84 -2.62 -17.43
N GLN A 409 20.11 -3.89 -17.70
CA GLN A 409 21.01 -4.70 -16.92
C GLN A 409 22.12 -5.28 -17.80
N ALA A 410 23.33 -4.76 -17.61
CA ALA A 410 24.53 -5.11 -18.38
C ALA A 410 24.24 -5.17 -19.89
N ASP A 411 24.66 -6.26 -20.54
CA ASP A 411 24.38 -6.65 -21.91
C ASP A 411 23.22 -7.65 -22.02
N ARG A 412 22.58 -8.00 -20.90
CA ARG A 412 21.60 -9.08 -20.81
C ARG A 412 20.19 -8.63 -21.09
N PHE A 413 19.82 -7.44 -20.63
CA PHE A 413 18.47 -6.90 -20.76
C PHE A 413 18.50 -5.38 -20.93
N SER A 414 17.63 -4.85 -21.79
CA SER A 414 17.32 -3.43 -21.80
C SER A 414 15.90 -3.18 -22.27
N VAL A 415 15.26 -2.16 -21.71
CA VAL A 415 14.03 -1.58 -22.22
C VAL A 415 14.20 -0.07 -22.35
N GLU A 416 13.78 0.46 -23.50
CA GLU A 416 13.66 1.89 -23.77
C GLU A 416 12.21 2.18 -24.17
N LEU A 417 11.58 3.16 -23.54
CA LEU A 417 10.23 3.61 -23.79
C LEU A 417 10.26 5.02 -24.38
N SER A 418 9.32 5.34 -25.28
CA SER A 418 9.20 6.69 -25.84
C SER A 418 8.73 7.75 -24.83
N SER A 419 8.22 7.33 -23.67
CA SER A 419 7.70 8.17 -22.58
C SER A 419 7.79 7.44 -21.24
N SER A 420 7.74 8.20 -20.13
CA SER A 420 7.71 7.63 -18.78
C SER A 420 6.46 6.77 -18.55
N ALA A 421 6.64 5.57 -17.99
CA ALA A 421 5.55 4.63 -17.69
C ALA A 421 5.90 3.72 -16.49
N ALA A 422 4.95 2.88 -16.10
CA ALA A 422 5.28 1.64 -15.40
C ALA A 422 5.25 0.46 -16.38
N ILE A 423 6.26 -0.40 -16.27
CA ILE A 423 6.42 -1.59 -17.09
C ILE A 423 6.96 -2.74 -16.27
N VAL A 424 6.48 -3.93 -16.57
CA VAL A 424 7.02 -5.19 -16.07
C VAL A 424 7.37 -6.07 -17.26
N VAL A 425 8.54 -6.70 -17.20
CA VAL A 425 8.99 -7.66 -18.22
C VAL A 425 9.41 -8.95 -17.52
N GLU A 426 8.81 -10.05 -17.96
CA GLU A 426 9.23 -11.40 -17.60
C GLU A 426 9.84 -12.07 -18.83
N VAL A 427 11.09 -12.50 -18.70
CA VAL A 427 11.83 -13.21 -19.74
C VAL A 427 11.57 -14.70 -19.55
N GLY A 428 10.97 -15.33 -20.56
CA GLY A 428 10.63 -16.75 -20.52
C GLY A 428 11.87 -17.65 -20.41
N SER A 429 11.64 -18.91 -20.02
CA SER A 429 12.70 -19.94 -19.98
C SER A 429 13.25 -20.25 -21.38
N GLU A 430 12.40 -20.10 -22.41
CA GLU A 430 12.81 -20.11 -23.81
C GLU A 430 13.17 -18.66 -24.17
N ALA A 431 14.45 -18.44 -24.50
CA ALA A 431 15.06 -17.10 -24.57
C ALA A 431 14.44 -16.15 -25.62
N ASP A 432 13.51 -16.63 -26.44
CA ASP A 432 12.83 -15.92 -27.53
C ASP A 432 11.43 -15.40 -27.18
N SER A 433 10.90 -15.68 -25.99
CA SER A 433 9.59 -15.20 -25.53
C SER A 433 9.68 -14.28 -24.30
N MET A 434 8.83 -13.25 -24.28
CA MET A 434 8.66 -12.35 -23.14
C MET A 434 7.19 -12.08 -22.88
N THR A 435 6.85 -11.94 -21.59
CA THR A 435 5.58 -11.34 -21.17
C THR A 435 5.85 -9.91 -20.70
N VAL A 436 5.12 -8.96 -21.27
CA VAL A 436 5.22 -7.53 -20.93
C VAL A 436 3.90 -7.06 -20.37
N HIS A 437 3.93 -6.35 -19.24
CA HIS A 437 2.79 -5.60 -18.72
C HIS A 437 3.14 -4.12 -18.78
N LEU A 438 2.26 -3.31 -19.37
CA LEU A 438 2.40 -1.85 -19.43
C LEU A 438 1.27 -1.18 -18.64
N SER A 439 1.56 -0.05 -18.00
CA SER A 439 0.59 0.76 -17.27
C SER A 439 -0.64 1.15 -18.11
N GLU A 440 -1.74 1.45 -17.43
CA GLU A 440 -3.08 1.52 -18.04
C GLU A 440 -3.36 2.74 -18.96
N ASP A 441 -2.44 3.71 -19.06
CA ASP A 441 -2.81 5.06 -19.49
C ASP A 441 -2.67 5.33 -21.00
N GLN A 442 -1.76 4.65 -21.73
CA GLN A 442 -1.54 4.92 -23.16
C GLN A 442 -0.70 3.84 -23.87
N GLU A 443 -0.83 3.79 -25.21
CA GLU A 443 0.07 3.04 -26.08
C GLU A 443 1.44 3.75 -26.16
N ILE A 444 2.53 2.99 -26.04
CA ILE A 444 3.90 3.51 -25.96
C ILE A 444 4.80 2.73 -26.93
N ASN A 445 5.63 3.43 -27.69
CA ASN A 445 6.66 2.76 -28.48
C ASN A 445 7.77 2.30 -27.55
N ALA A 446 8.16 1.04 -27.67
CA ALA A 446 9.20 0.46 -26.85
C ALA A 446 10.21 -0.32 -27.70
N LYS A 447 11.44 -0.32 -27.23
CA LYS A 447 12.51 -1.19 -27.70
C LYS A 447 12.96 -2.06 -26.53
N ILE A 448 12.78 -3.37 -26.65
CA ILE A 448 13.15 -4.34 -25.63
C ILE A 448 14.19 -5.28 -26.22
N SER A 449 15.28 -5.49 -25.50
CA SER A 449 16.31 -6.47 -25.85
C SER A 449 16.58 -7.39 -24.68
N ALA A 450 16.75 -8.68 -24.95
CA ALA A 450 17.36 -9.60 -23.99
C ALA A 450 18.19 -10.67 -24.69
N ASN A 451 19.31 -11.04 -24.07
CA ASN A 451 20.19 -12.12 -24.51
C ASN A 451 20.57 -12.05 -26.00
N GLY A 452 20.77 -10.83 -26.52
CA GLY A 452 21.12 -10.59 -27.93
C GLY A 452 19.96 -10.67 -28.93
N LEU A 453 18.73 -10.87 -28.46
CA LEU A 453 17.51 -10.72 -29.26
C LEU A 453 16.84 -9.39 -28.94
N SER A 454 16.02 -8.89 -29.86
CA SER A 454 15.30 -7.63 -29.66
C SER A 454 13.91 -7.62 -30.31
N TRP A 455 13.09 -6.72 -29.80
CA TRP A 455 11.79 -6.34 -30.34
C TRP A 455 11.65 -4.83 -30.27
N GLU A 456 11.02 -4.24 -31.29
CA GLU A 456 10.71 -2.82 -31.36
C GLU A 456 9.31 -2.64 -31.94
N GLY A 457 8.46 -1.89 -31.25
CA GLY A 457 7.08 -1.67 -31.67
C GLY A 457 6.22 -0.96 -30.62
N PRO A 458 4.94 -0.75 -30.93
CA PRO A 458 3.98 -0.22 -29.98
C PRO A 458 3.57 -1.27 -28.95
N LEU A 459 3.60 -0.91 -27.68
CA LEU A 459 3.00 -1.66 -26.56
C LEU A 459 1.69 -1.00 -26.16
N LYS A 460 0.62 -1.79 -26.08
CA LYS A 460 -0.67 -1.35 -25.53
C LYS A 460 -0.72 -1.48 -24.00
N PRO A 461 -1.61 -0.75 -23.32
CA PRO A 461 -1.92 -1.00 -21.91
C PRO A 461 -2.27 -2.47 -21.62
N GLY A 462 -1.80 -2.99 -20.49
CA GLY A 462 -2.06 -4.36 -20.05
C GLY A 462 -1.03 -5.41 -20.49
N ARG A 463 -1.40 -6.69 -20.36
CA ARG A 463 -0.53 -7.84 -20.64
C ARG A 463 -0.42 -8.12 -22.14
N GLN A 464 0.80 -8.32 -22.61
CA GLN A 464 1.12 -8.70 -23.99
C GLN A 464 2.22 -9.76 -24.01
N GLU A 465 2.14 -10.69 -24.97
CA GLU A 465 3.23 -11.59 -25.32
C GLU A 465 4.01 -11.01 -26.50
N VAL A 466 5.33 -11.00 -26.37
CA VAL A 466 6.24 -10.45 -27.36
C VAL A 466 7.27 -11.51 -27.74
N SER A 467 7.43 -11.74 -29.04
CA SER A 467 8.47 -12.62 -29.57
C SER A 467 9.69 -11.80 -29.99
N LEU A 468 10.86 -12.17 -29.49
CA LEU A 468 12.11 -11.50 -29.84
C LEU A 468 12.70 -12.08 -31.12
N THR A 469 13.35 -11.23 -31.89
CA THR A 469 14.06 -11.64 -33.11
C THR A 469 15.53 -11.30 -33.02
N ARG A 470 16.36 -12.11 -33.67
CA ARG A 470 17.80 -11.85 -33.79
C ARG A 470 18.00 -10.72 -34.77
N GLN A 471 18.60 -9.62 -34.31
CA GLN A 471 19.02 -8.50 -35.18
C GLN A 471 20.20 -8.89 -36.07
#